data_AF-A0A968MJT2-F1
#
_entry.id   AF-A0A968MJT2-F1
#
_cell.length_a   1.000
_cell.length_b   1.000
_cell.length_c   1.000
_cell.angle_alpha   90.00
_cell.angle_beta   90.00
_cell.angle_gamma   90.00
#
_symmetry.space_group_name_H-M   'P 1'
#
loop_
_entity.id
_entity.type
_entity.pdbx_description
1 polymer ?
#
loop_
_entity_poly.entity_id
_entity_poly.type
_entity_poly.pdbx_seq_one_letter_code
_entity_poly.pdbx_strand_id
1 'polypeptide(L)'
;MKTIKCLCFYTIEHGNKKGLKAGEIYAYKMKSPVEVEGEPVQILHNHIWQEGPILQKKDAVYYLTYSCGNWMDSTYHLRYALSDNILGPYTEKPDTILKTNDLVKGPGHHFLFKDKDGNDWVVYHGWDVDFTARYPRIDRFYVDEENQRVFSNGPTFTPQPIQNL
;
A
#
# COMPACT_ATOMS: atom_id res chain seq x y z
N MET A 1 -14.53 -28.58 -3.70
CA MET A 1 -14.71 -27.19 -3.21
C MET A 1 -13.34 -26.54 -3.16
N LYS A 2 -13.12 -25.41 -3.84
CA LYS A 2 -11.85 -24.66 -3.71
C LYS A 2 -11.90 -23.90 -2.38
N THR A 3 -11.07 -24.28 -1.42
CA THR A 3 -10.93 -23.55 -0.16
C THR A 3 -10.45 -22.13 -0.49
N ILE A 4 -11.30 -21.12 -0.30
CA ILE A 4 -10.86 -19.73 -0.33
C ILE A 4 -9.94 -19.57 0.89
N LYS A 5 -8.64 -19.44 0.63
CA LYS A 5 -7.66 -19.15 1.68
C LYS A 5 -7.63 -17.64 1.86
N CYS A 6 -8.24 -17.15 2.92
CA CYS A 6 -8.12 -15.75 3.32
C CYS A 6 -6.70 -15.50 3.87
N LEU A 7 -6.12 -14.36 3.52
CA LEU A 7 -4.81 -13.93 4.03
C LEU A 7 -4.98 -12.60 4.76
N CYS A 8 -4.22 -12.45 5.84
CA CYS A 8 -4.03 -11.17 6.52
C CYS A 8 -2.61 -10.68 6.23
N PHE A 9 -2.47 -9.58 5.50
CA PHE A 9 -1.21 -8.88 5.34
C PHE A 9 -1.07 -7.85 6.44
N TYR A 10 0.08 -7.79 7.10
CA TYR A 10 0.27 -6.93 8.26
C TYR A 10 1.74 -6.54 8.43
N THR A 11 1.96 -5.41 9.09
CA THR A 11 3.27 -5.01 9.63
C THR A 11 3.19 -5.09 11.16
N ILE A 12 4.32 -5.30 11.82
CA ILE A 12 4.42 -5.18 13.27
C ILE A 12 5.24 -3.94 13.62
N GLU A 13 4.83 -3.23 14.66
CA GLU A 13 5.55 -2.05 15.14
C GLU A 13 6.73 -2.40 16.06
N HIS A 14 6.67 -3.57 16.68
CA HIS A 14 7.69 -4.08 17.56
C HIS A 14 8.03 -5.52 17.18
N GLY A 15 9.30 -5.88 17.34
CA GLY A 15 9.69 -7.28 17.24
C GLY A 15 8.94 -8.13 18.26
N ASN A 16 8.81 -9.42 17.97
CA ASN A 16 8.06 -10.34 18.83
C ASN A 16 8.83 -11.62 19.15
N LYS A 17 8.27 -12.45 20.03
CA LYS A 17 8.87 -13.74 20.45
C LYS A 17 9.05 -14.73 19.29
N LYS A 18 8.39 -14.52 18.15
CA LYS A 18 8.55 -15.33 16.93
C LYS A 18 9.72 -14.86 16.05
N GLY A 19 10.45 -13.81 16.45
CA GLY A 19 11.59 -13.28 15.70
C GLY A 19 11.19 -12.41 14.51
N LEU A 20 9.91 -12.03 14.39
CA LEU A 20 9.50 -11.07 13.37
C LEU A 20 10.11 -9.70 13.68
N LYS A 21 10.49 -8.96 12.64
CA LYS A 21 11.13 -7.66 12.74
C LYS A 21 10.13 -6.54 12.52
N ALA A 22 10.30 -5.47 13.28
CA ALA A 22 9.51 -4.25 13.12
C ALA A 22 9.73 -3.63 11.74
N GLY A 23 8.68 -3.06 11.16
CA GLY A 23 8.77 -2.38 9.87
C GLY A 23 8.91 -3.30 8.66
N GLU A 24 8.70 -4.61 8.79
CA GLU A 24 8.59 -5.56 7.67
C GLU A 24 7.13 -5.98 7.45
N ILE A 25 6.80 -6.39 6.21
CA ILE A 25 5.45 -6.87 5.88
C ILE A 25 5.43 -8.39 5.90
N TYR A 26 4.41 -8.94 6.56
CA TYR A 26 4.17 -10.37 6.69
C TYR A 26 2.75 -10.72 6.22
N ALA A 27 2.51 -12.01 5.98
CA ALA A 27 1.18 -12.54 5.75
C ALA A 27 0.90 -13.79 6.60
N TYR A 28 -0.30 -13.87 7.17
CA TYR A 28 -0.85 -15.10 7.74
C TYR A 28 -1.94 -15.66 6.84
N LYS A 29 -2.06 -16.98 6.81
CA LYS A 29 -3.33 -17.63 6.45
C LYS A 29 -4.33 -17.44 7.57
N MET A 30 -5.58 -17.21 7.22
CA MET A 30 -6.67 -17.04 8.18
C MET A 30 -7.59 -18.25 8.14
N LYS A 31 -7.96 -18.78 9.30
CA LYS A 31 -9.05 -19.74 9.47
C LYS A 31 -10.41 -19.03 9.60
N SER A 32 -10.39 -17.86 10.23
CA SER A 32 -11.54 -16.97 10.43
C SER A 32 -11.04 -15.53 10.52
N PRO A 33 -11.92 -14.50 10.52
CA PRO A 33 -11.50 -13.11 10.70
C PRO A 33 -10.72 -12.82 12.00
N VAL A 34 -10.75 -13.72 12.98
CA VAL A 34 -10.10 -13.56 14.30
C VAL A 34 -9.08 -14.68 14.61
N GLU A 35 -8.85 -15.62 13.69
CA GLU A 35 -7.94 -16.75 13.90
C GLU A 35 -7.05 -17.01 12.69
N VAL A 36 -5.74 -17.20 12.94
CA VAL A 36 -4.73 -17.51 11.92
C VAL A 36 -4.39 -19.01 11.87
N GLU A 37 -3.83 -19.45 10.74
CA GLU A 37 -3.36 -20.81 10.50
C GLU A 37 -1.85 -20.81 10.22
N GLY A 38 -1.12 -21.65 10.94
CA GLY A 38 0.31 -21.89 10.71
C GLY A 38 1.20 -20.72 11.13
N GLU A 39 2.33 -20.60 10.44
CA GLU A 39 3.34 -19.57 10.69
C GLU A 39 3.26 -18.42 9.67
N PRO A 40 3.70 -17.21 10.06
CA PRO A 40 3.67 -16.07 9.17
C PRO A 40 4.72 -16.24 8.07
N VAL A 41 4.39 -15.73 6.88
CA VAL A 41 5.30 -15.65 5.75
C VAL A 41 5.82 -14.22 5.67
N GLN A 42 7.14 -14.03 5.63
CA GLN A 42 7.73 -12.71 5.34
C GLN A 42 7.50 -12.38 3.87
N ILE A 43 6.91 -11.23 3.59
CA ILE A 43 6.47 -10.81 2.25
C ILE A 43 7.44 -9.81 1.64
N LEU A 44 7.86 -8.80 2.40
CA LEU A 44 8.75 -7.74 1.95
C LEU A 44 9.60 -7.24 3.12
N HIS A 45 10.84 -6.84 2.83
CA HIS A 45 11.80 -6.26 3.80
C HIS A 45 12.78 -5.27 3.12
N ASN A 46 12.32 -4.57 2.09
CA ASN A 46 13.20 -3.75 1.23
C ASN A 46 13.62 -2.43 1.88
N HIS A 47 12.87 -1.97 2.88
CA HIS A 47 13.07 -0.70 3.57
C HIS A 47 13.24 -0.91 5.07
N ILE A 48 13.86 0.05 5.75
CA ILE A 48 13.97 0.06 7.23
C ILE A 48 12.57 0.03 7.87
N TRP A 49 11.61 0.73 7.26
CA TRP A 49 10.22 0.71 7.66
C TRP A 49 9.30 0.70 6.45
N GLN A 50 8.36 -0.25 6.44
CA GLN A 50 7.32 -0.40 5.44
C GLN A 50 6.03 -0.95 6.05
N GLU A 51 4.90 -0.37 5.67
CA GLU A 51 3.61 -0.61 6.31
C GLU A 51 2.42 -0.33 5.38
N GLY A 52 1.20 -0.51 5.90
CA GLY A 52 -0.04 -0.28 5.17
C GLY A 52 -0.15 -1.08 3.86
N PRO A 53 0.06 -2.41 3.86
CA PRO A 53 -0.02 -3.21 2.65
C PRO A 53 -1.45 -3.26 2.09
N ILE A 54 -1.60 -2.90 0.82
CA ILE A 54 -2.82 -3.11 0.04
C ILE A 54 -2.48 -3.96 -1.17
N LEU A 55 -3.16 -5.09 -1.31
CA LEU A 55 -2.97 -6.05 -2.38
C LEU A 55 -4.10 -5.95 -3.41
N GLN A 56 -3.74 -5.77 -4.68
CA GLN A 56 -4.64 -5.93 -5.82
C GLN A 56 -4.18 -7.11 -6.68
N LYS A 57 -5.12 -7.85 -7.24
CA LYS A 57 -4.84 -8.86 -8.27
C LYS A 57 -5.39 -8.35 -9.61
N LYS A 58 -4.54 -8.34 -10.62
CA LYS A 58 -4.90 -8.02 -12.00
C LYS A 58 -4.30 -9.12 -12.89
N ASP A 59 -5.18 -9.86 -13.57
CA ASP A 59 -4.87 -11.10 -14.25
C ASP A 59 -4.05 -12.10 -13.39
N ALA A 60 -2.84 -12.43 -13.83
CA ALA A 60 -1.95 -13.36 -13.15
C ALA A 60 -0.97 -12.66 -12.18
N VAL A 61 -1.05 -11.33 -12.03
CA VAL A 61 -0.09 -10.53 -11.27
C VAL A 61 -0.73 -9.95 -10.02
N TYR A 62 0.01 -10.02 -8.92
CA TYR A 62 -0.29 -9.39 -7.65
C TYR A 62 0.50 -8.09 -7.52
N TYR A 63 -0.22 -7.00 -7.29
CA TYR A 63 0.30 -5.65 -7.08
C TYR A 63 0.18 -5.33 -5.59
N LEU A 64 1.30 -5.43 -4.87
CA LEU A 64 1.37 -5.10 -3.46
C LEU A 64 1.87 -3.66 -3.31
N THR A 65 0.95 -2.76 -2.96
CA THR A 65 1.27 -1.36 -2.65
C THR A 65 1.45 -1.18 -1.15
N TYR A 66 2.41 -0.34 -0.74
CA TYR A 66 2.76 -0.17 0.66
C TYR A 66 3.49 1.16 0.87
N SER A 67 3.35 1.72 2.06
CA SER A 67 4.05 2.94 2.45
C SER A 67 5.41 2.60 3.05
N CYS A 68 6.40 3.46 2.85
CA CYS A 68 7.71 3.33 3.49
C CYS A 68 8.29 4.70 3.82
N GLY A 69 9.36 4.70 4.63
CA GLY A 69 9.92 5.92 5.24
C GLY A 69 9.29 6.22 6.60
N ASN A 70 9.50 7.43 7.10
CA ASN A 70 9.04 7.85 8.43
C ASN A 70 7.76 8.68 8.33
N TRP A 71 6.65 8.16 8.88
CA TRP A 71 5.35 8.83 8.85
C TRP A 71 5.35 10.21 9.52
N MET A 72 6.34 10.53 10.36
CA MET A 72 6.47 11.83 11.03
C MET A 72 7.12 12.92 10.16
N ASP A 73 7.62 12.59 8.97
CA ASP A 73 8.34 13.55 8.14
C ASP A 73 8.06 13.40 6.64
N SER A 74 8.78 14.19 5.83
CA SER A 74 8.63 14.24 4.38
C SER A 74 9.15 13.01 3.63
N THR A 75 9.81 12.07 4.31
CA THR A 75 10.32 10.84 3.71
C THR A 75 9.25 9.78 3.50
N TYR A 76 8.08 9.89 4.13
CA TYR A 76 6.99 8.94 3.95
C TYR A 76 6.45 8.99 2.52
N HIS A 77 6.34 7.84 1.86
CA HIS A 77 5.92 7.74 0.47
C HIS A 77 5.34 6.37 0.13
N LEU A 78 4.68 6.28 -1.02
CA LEU A 78 4.00 5.07 -1.47
C LEU A 78 4.78 4.34 -2.57
N ARG A 79 5.06 3.07 -2.36
CA ARG A 79 5.79 2.17 -3.28
C ARG A 79 4.93 0.96 -3.64
N TYR A 80 5.43 0.15 -4.56
CA TYR A 80 4.80 -1.12 -4.91
C TYR A 80 5.80 -2.18 -5.35
N ALA A 81 5.39 -3.43 -5.18
CA ALA A 81 6.11 -4.61 -5.62
C ALA A 81 5.16 -5.60 -6.28
N LEU A 82 5.71 -6.42 -7.17
CA LEU A 82 4.94 -7.35 -8.01
C LEU A 82 5.33 -8.79 -7.73
N SER A 83 4.37 -9.70 -7.86
CA SER A 83 4.60 -11.14 -7.86
C SER A 83 3.55 -11.86 -8.70
N ASP A 84 3.86 -13.03 -9.24
CA ASP A 84 2.90 -13.97 -9.81
C ASP A 84 2.30 -14.91 -8.75
N ASN A 85 2.82 -14.86 -7.52
CA ASN A 85 2.36 -15.64 -6.39
C ASN A 85 1.93 -14.71 -5.24
N ILE A 86 0.76 -14.99 -4.67
CA ILE A 86 0.18 -14.17 -3.60
C ILE A 86 1.07 -14.07 -2.36
N LEU A 87 1.88 -15.09 -2.08
CA LEU A 87 2.85 -15.12 -0.98
C LEU A 87 4.28 -14.74 -1.41
N GLY A 88 4.46 -14.24 -2.63
CA GLY A 88 5.74 -13.81 -3.16
C GLY A 88 6.58 -14.94 -3.79
N PRO A 89 7.84 -14.65 -4.11
CA PRO A 89 8.57 -13.42 -3.77
C PRO A 89 8.04 -12.18 -4.50
N TYR A 90 8.06 -11.03 -3.82
CA TYR A 90 7.68 -9.74 -4.40
C TYR A 90 8.93 -8.95 -4.85
N THR A 91 8.90 -8.43 -6.07
CA THR A 91 9.97 -7.59 -6.64
C THR A 91 9.51 -6.14 -6.67
N GLU A 92 10.21 -5.25 -5.95
CA GLU A 92 9.88 -3.81 -5.95
C GLU A 92 10.19 -3.18 -7.31
N LYS A 93 9.30 -2.27 -7.73
CA LYS A 93 9.45 -1.50 -8.96
C LYS A 93 10.07 -0.13 -8.67
N PRO A 94 10.78 0.48 -9.63
CA PRO A 94 11.52 1.72 -9.38
C PRO A 94 10.61 2.95 -9.19
N ASP A 95 9.37 2.91 -9.67
CA ASP A 95 8.44 4.03 -9.59
C ASP A 95 7.90 4.24 -8.15
N THR A 96 7.69 5.51 -7.79
CA THR A 96 7.04 5.92 -6.54
C THR A 96 5.66 6.48 -6.85
N ILE A 97 4.62 5.94 -6.21
CA ILE A 97 3.21 6.23 -6.53
C ILE A 97 2.79 7.59 -5.99
N LEU A 98 3.12 7.87 -4.72
CA LEU A 98 2.87 9.14 -4.03
C LEU A 98 4.14 9.51 -3.26
N LYS A 99 4.53 10.77 -3.27
CA LYS A 99 5.66 11.31 -2.50
C LYS A 99 5.42 12.76 -2.13
N THR A 100 6.20 13.26 -1.18
CA THR A 100 6.17 14.66 -0.79
C THR A 100 6.26 15.60 -1.99
N ASN A 101 5.46 16.67 -1.97
CA ASN A 101 5.59 17.84 -2.83
C ASN A 101 5.54 19.13 -1.98
N ASP A 102 5.35 20.29 -2.62
CA ASP A 102 5.38 21.59 -1.95
C ASP A 102 4.34 21.74 -0.84
N LEU A 103 3.14 21.16 -1.01
CA LEU A 103 1.99 21.35 -0.11
C LEU A 103 1.55 20.11 0.64
N VAL A 104 2.02 18.93 0.25
CA VAL A 104 1.67 17.65 0.86
C VAL A 104 2.95 16.95 1.27
N LYS A 105 3.17 16.81 2.57
CA LYS A 105 4.34 16.10 3.11
C LYS A 105 3.96 14.70 3.55
N GLY A 106 4.80 13.73 3.24
CA GLY A 106 4.65 12.36 3.72
C GLY A 106 3.32 11.67 3.36
N PRO A 107 2.92 11.58 2.07
CA PRO A 107 1.68 10.88 1.70
C PRO A 107 1.81 9.36 1.85
N GLY A 108 0.83 8.72 2.48
CA GLY A 108 0.79 7.26 2.59
C GLY A 108 -0.36 6.72 3.44
N HIS A 109 -0.17 5.49 3.94
CA HIS A 109 -1.16 4.66 4.64
C HIS A 109 -2.51 4.67 3.92
N HIS A 110 -2.51 4.17 2.68
CA HIS A 110 -3.58 4.37 1.73
C HIS A 110 -4.59 3.20 1.71
N PHE A 111 -5.70 3.45 1.03
CA PHE A 111 -6.64 2.43 0.60
C PHE A 111 -7.05 2.68 -0.85
N LEU A 112 -7.41 1.61 -1.56
CA LEU A 112 -7.79 1.65 -2.98
C LEU A 112 -9.26 1.31 -3.15
N PHE A 113 -9.97 2.07 -3.96
CA PHE A 113 -11.39 1.84 -4.24
C PHE A 113 -11.74 2.25 -5.67
N LYS A 114 -12.96 1.91 -6.10
CA LYS A 114 -13.49 2.28 -7.41
C LYS A 114 -14.67 3.24 -7.25
N ASP A 115 -14.77 4.20 -8.16
CA ASP A 115 -16.00 4.99 -8.29
C ASP A 115 -17.08 4.20 -9.05
N LYS A 116 -18.25 4.83 -9.24
CA LYS A 116 -19.40 4.23 -9.93
C LYS A 116 -19.17 3.97 -11.43
N ASP A 117 -18.18 4.63 -12.03
CA ASP A 117 -17.79 4.46 -13.44
C ASP A 117 -16.64 3.43 -13.57
N GLY A 118 -16.21 2.83 -12.45
CA GLY A 118 -15.22 1.75 -12.38
C GLY A 118 -13.77 2.21 -12.30
N ASN A 119 -13.54 3.53 -12.21
CA ASN A 119 -12.20 4.10 -12.22
C ASN A 119 -11.52 3.90 -10.86
N ASP A 120 -10.23 3.55 -10.86
CA ASP A 120 -9.45 3.30 -9.63
C ASP A 120 -9.04 4.61 -8.93
N TRP A 121 -9.26 4.70 -7.63
CA TRP A 121 -8.92 5.84 -6.77
C TRP A 121 -8.07 5.39 -5.58
N VAL A 122 -7.24 6.30 -5.09
CA VAL A 122 -6.47 6.12 -3.86
C VAL A 122 -6.91 7.17 -2.84
N VAL A 123 -7.30 6.72 -1.64
CA VAL A 123 -7.46 7.57 -0.46
C VAL A 123 -6.26 7.37 0.45
N TYR A 124 -5.70 8.44 0.98
CA TYR A 124 -4.46 8.40 1.76
C TYR A 124 -4.40 9.60 2.70
N HIS A 125 -3.48 9.58 3.66
CA HIS A 125 -3.22 10.76 4.49
C HIS A 125 -1.96 11.49 4.02
N GLY A 126 -1.87 12.79 4.26
CA GLY A 126 -0.63 13.56 4.12
C GLY A 126 -0.62 14.76 5.04
N TRP A 127 0.57 15.13 5.53
CA TRP A 127 0.77 16.33 6.34
C TRP A 127 0.60 17.61 5.51
N ASP A 128 0.22 18.68 6.19
CA ASP A 128 0.43 20.04 5.70
C ASP A 128 1.92 20.43 5.78
N VAL A 129 2.25 21.63 5.29
CA VAL A 129 3.63 22.12 5.21
C VAL A 129 4.29 22.24 6.58
N ASP A 130 3.50 22.62 7.59
CA ASP A 130 3.97 22.90 8.95
C ASP A 130 3.89 21.67 9.88
N PHE A 131 3.53 20.50 9.35
CA PHE A 131 3.35 19.24 10.10
C PHE A 131 2.39 19.38 11.30
N THR A 132 1.31 20.15 11.16
CA THR A 132 0.33 20.35 12.23
C THR A 132 -0.67 19.19 12.33
N ALA A 133 -1.07 18.64 11.18
CA ALA A 133 -1.99 17.50 11.11
C ALA A 133 -1.84 16.72 9.79
N ARG A 134 -2.25 15.45 9.83
CA ARG A 134 -2.44 14.61 8.64
C ARG A 134 -3.88 14.74 8.16
N TYR A 135 -4.06 15.16 6.92
CA TYR A 135 -5.38 15.31 6.31
C TYR A 135 -5.68 14.17 5.33
N PRO A 136 -6.93 13.67 5.29
CA PRO A 136 -7.33 12.72 4.26
C PRO A 136 -7.32 13.40 2.89
N ARG A 137 -6.88 12.66 1.89
CA ARG A 137 -6.72 13.09 0.50
C ARG A 137 -7.17 11.97 -0.42
N ILE A 138 -7.56 12.33 -1.64
CA ILE A 138 -8.04 11.41 -2.67
C ILE A 138 -7.45 11.82 -4.01
N ASP A 139 -6.92 10.86 -4.77
CA ASP A 139 -6.37 11.06 -6.11
C ASP A 139 -6.67 9.87 -7.01
N ARG A 140 -6.51 10.06 -8.33
CA ARG A 140 -6.67 8.96 -9.29
C ARG A 140 -5.52 7.98 -9.12
N PHE A 141 -5.83 6.70 -9.26
CA PHE A 141 -4.86 5.61 -9.21
C PHE A 141 -4.89 4.85 -10.53
N TYR A 142 -3.70 4.51 -11.04
CA TYR A 142 -3.56 3.87 -12.34
C TYR A 142 -2.68 2.63 -12.22
N VAL A 143 -3.13 1.56 -12.86
CA VAL A 143 -2.37 0.33 -13.08
C VAL A 143 -2.25 0.16 -14.59
N ASP A 144 -1.03 0.30 -15.08
CA ASP A 144 -0.65 -0.02 -16.45
C ASP A 144 -0.16 -1.47 -16.46
N GLU A 145 -1.05 -2.38 -16.84
CA GLU A 145 -0.79 -3.83 -16.82
C GLU A 145 0.23 -4.26 -17.88
N GLU A 146 0.30 -3.56 -19.02
CA GLU A 146 1.22 -3.84 -20.12
C GLU A 146 2.66 -3.56 -19.70
N ASN A 147 2.91 -2.40 -19.08
CA ASN A 147 4.24 -2.01 -18.62
C ASN A 147 4.52 -2.40 -17.16
N GLN A 148 3.53 -3.00 -16.49
CA GLN A 148 3.56 -3.35 -15.07
C GLN A 148 3.93 -2.16 -14.18
N ARG A 149 3.30 -1.01 -14.44
CA ARG A 149 3.52 0.24 -13.71
C ARG A 149 2.31 0.62 -12.89
N VAL A 150 2.57 1.19 -11.72
CA VAL A 150 1.55 1.76 -10.84
C VAL A 150 1.92 3.19 -10.54
N PHE A 151 0.96 4.10 -10.67
CA PHE A 151 1.18 5.52 -10.44
C PHE A 151 -0.11 6.24 -10.05
N SER A 152 0.05 7.45 -9.52
CA SER A 152 -1.05 8.38 -9.24
C SER A 152 -0.72 9.73 -9.87
N ASN A 153 -1.74 10.52 -10.17
CA ASN A 153 -1.59 11.95 -10.45
C ASN A 153 -1.40 12.79 -9.18
N GLY A 154 -1.54 12.17 -8.01
CA GLY A 154 -1.36 12.79 -6.71
C GLY A 154 0.10 12.94 -6.26
N PRO A 155 0.33 13.63 -5.13
CA PRO A 155 -0.70 14.24 -4.31
C PRO A 155 -1.18 15.59 -4.87
N THR A 156 -2.45 15.68 -5.27
CA THR A 156 -3.02 16.95 -5.76
C THR A 156 -3.45 17.85 -4.61
N PHE A 157 -3.49 19.16 -4.87
CA PHE A 157 -3.87 20.19 -3.89
C PHE A 157 -4.69 21.33 -4.51
N THR A 158 -5.06 21.19 -5.79
CA THR A 158 -5.93 22.11 -6.51
C THR A 158 -7.24 21.40 -6.86
N PRO A 159 -8.34 22.12 -7.14
CA PRO A 159 -9.58 21.51 -7.59
C PRO A 159 -9.34 20.50 -8.73
N GLN A 160 -9.74 19.26 -8.52
CA GLN A 160 -9.67 18.20 -9.52
C GLN A 160 -11.06 17.95 -10.11
N PRO A 161 -11.17 17.72 -11.43
CA PRO A 161 -12.43 17.31 -12.01
C PRO A 161 -12.76 15.89 -11.51
N ILE A 162 -13.99 15.71 -11.05
CA ILE A 162 -14.52 14.38 -10.74
C ILE A 162 -15.65 14.12 -11.73
N GLN A 163 -15.39 13.24 -12.70
CA GLN A 163 -16.43 12.79 -13.60
C GLN A 163 -17.32 11.82 -12.83
N ASN A 164 -18.47 12.31 -12.40
CA ASN A 164 -19.56 11.58 -11.75
C ASN A 164 -19.14 10.74 -10.51
N LEU A 165 -19.06 11.38 -9.35
CA LEU A 165 -19.18 10.68 -8.05
C LEU A 165 -20.61 10.20 -7.80
#